data_AF-A0A7Y5FF04-F1
#
_entry.id   AF-A0A7Y5FF04-F1
#
_cell.length_a   1.000
_cell.length_b   1.000
_cell.length_c   1.000
_cell.angle_alpha   90.00
_cell.angle_beta   90.00
_cell.angle_gamma   90.00
#
_symmetry.space_group_name_H-M   'P 1'
#
loop_
_entity.id
_entity.type
_entity.pdbx_description
1 polymer ?
#
loop_
_entity_poly.entity_id
_entity_poly.type
_entity_poly.pdbx_seq_one_letter_code
_entity_poly.pdbx_strand_id
1 'polypeptide(L)'
;MQAHDPASDAVLIARFLGGEAAAFESLINPHRQRLYSYLCRMIDDSESAKDLLQDVLVKVLQALPKYREQQKFSSWLFSTTP
;
A
#
# COMPACT_ATOMS: atom_id res chain seq x y z
N MET A 1 -13.73 3.73 -11.68
CA MET A 1 -12.55 4.09 -10.85
C MET A 1 -13.02 4.07 -9.40
N GLN A 2 -12.81 2.99 -8.65
CA GLN A 2 -13.27 2.97 -7.26
C GLN A 2 -12.42 3.97 -6.47
N ALA A 3 -13.07 5.04 -6.04
CA ALA A 3 -12.57 5.95 -5.02
C ALA A 3 -12.64 5.17 -3.71
N HIS A 4 -11.50 4.62 -3.27
CA HIS A 4 -11.38 4.27 -1.87
C HIS A 4 -11.41 5.58 -1.09
N ASP A 5 -12.32 5.67 -0.12
CA ASP A 5 -12.52 6.89 0.64
C ASP A 5 -11.30 7.11 1.54
N PRO A 6 -10.61 8.26 1.48
CA PRO A 6 -9.53 8.57 2.41
C PRO A 6 -9.95 8.48 3.89
N ALA A 7 -11.23 8.67 4.22
CA ALA A 7 -11.74 8.41 5.56
C ALA A 7 -11.69 6.92 5.92
N SER A 8 -11.84 6.03 4.94
CA SER A 8 -11.73 4.59 5.10
C SER A 8 -10.27 4.14 5.24
N ASP A 9 -9.32 4.78 4.54
CA ASP A 9 -7.88 4.53 4.72
C ASP A 9 -7.46 4.84 6.17
N ALA A 10 -7.81 6.03 6.68
CA ALA A 10 -7.47 6.46 8.03
C ALA A 10 -7.98 5.49 9.12
N VAL A 11 -9.22 5.01 8.98
CA VAL A 11 -9.80 4.02 9.90
C VAL A 11 -9.03 2.69 9.85
N LEU A 12 -8.69 2.21 8.66
CA LEU A 12 -7.95 0.95 8.51
C LEU A 12 -6.51 1.07 9.05
N ILE A 13 -5.88 2.22 8.85
CA ILE A 13 -4.56 2.53 9.43
C ILE A 13 -4.66 2.53 10.96
N ALA A 14 -5.63 3.23 11.54
CA ALA A 14 -5.83 3.27 12.99
C ALA A 14 -6.07 1.87 13.58
N ARG A 15 -6.90 1.05 12.93
CA ARG A 15 -7.15 -0.35 13.34
C ARG A 15 -5.88 -1.20 13.28
N PHE A 16 -5.10 -1.07 12.20
CA PHE A 16 -3.82 -1.77 12.08
C PHE A 16 -2.83 -1.37 13.18
N LEU A 17 -2.70 -0.06 13.44
CA LEU A 17 -1.83 0.45 14.51
C LEU A 17 -2.34 0.06 15.92
N GLY A 18 -3.64 -0.20 16.05
CA GLY A 18 -4.27 -0.78 17.24
C GLY A 18 -4.05 -2.28 17.42
N GLY A 19 -3.32 -2.94 16.50
CA GLY A 19 -2.98 -4.37 16.57
C GLY A 19 -3.83 -5.28 15.67
N GLU A 20 -4.77 -4.72 14.91
CA GLU A 20 -5.61 -5.52 14.00
C GLU A 20 -4.90 -5.76 12.66
N ALA A 21 -4.11 -6.83 12.58
CA ALA A 21 -3.32 -7.17 11.39
C ALA A 21 -4.15 -7.28 10.09
N ALA A 22 -5.40 -7.75 10.18
CA ALA A 22 -6.31 -7.88 9.04
C ALA A 22 -6.69 -6.53 8.39
N ALA A 23 -6.57 -5.42 9.15
CA ALA A 23 -6.84 -4.09 8.62
C ALA A 23 -5.80 -3.67 7.56
N PHE A 24 -4.58 -4.20 7.62
CA PHE A 24 -3.56 -3.95 6.59
C PHE A 24 -3.97 -4.51 5.23
N GLU A 25 -4.50 -5.74 5.21
CA GLU A 25 -4.94 -6.36 3.96
C GLU A 25 -6.10 -5.55 3.34
N SER A 26 -7.06 -5.14 4.18
CA SER A 26 -8.17 -4.29 3.76
C SER A 26 -7.71 -2.93 3.24
N LEU A 27 -6.69 -2.34 3.87
CA LEU A 27 -6.07 -1.09 3.45
C LEU A 27 -5.39 -1.23 2.09
N ILE A 28 -4.64 -2.31 1.87
CA ILE A 28 -3.76 -2.43 0.71
C ILE A 28 -4.45 -3.01 -0.52
N ASN A 29 -5.50 -3.83 -0.34
CA ASN A 29 -6.18 -4.54 -1.42
C ASN A 29 -6.65 -3.60 -2.57
N PRO A 30 -7.25 -2.42 -2.30
CA PRO A 30 -7.63 -1.47 -3.34
C PRO A 30 -6.45 -0.87 -4.12
N HIS A 31 -5.26 -0.83 -3.52
CA HIS A 31 -4.05 -0.27 -4.11
C HIS A 31 -3.18 -1.32 -4.78
N ARG A 32 -3.28 -2.59 -4.35
CA ARG A 32 -2.45 -3.71 -4.80
C ARG A 32 -2.39 -3.84 -6.31
N GLN A 33 -3.54 -3.77 -6.99
CA GLN A 33 -3.59 -3.88 -8.46
C GLN A 33 -2.90 -2.70 -9.16
N ARG A 34 -3.02 -1.49 -8.62
CA ARG A 34 -2.37 -0.29 -9.18
C ARG A 34 -0.86 -0.31 -8.96
N LEU A 35 -0.43 -0.74 -7.78
CA LEU A 35 0.98 -0.99 -7.47
C LEU A 35 1.58 -2.03 -8.41
N TYR A 36 0.92 -3.18 -8.57
CA TYR A 36 1.38 -4.21 -9.49
C TYR A 36 1.51 -3.67 -10.92
N SER A 37 0.49 -2.96 -11.40
CA SER A 37 0.53 -2.34 -12.74
C SER A 37 1.63 -1.30 -12.89
N TYR A 38 1.97 -0.56 -11.83
CA TYR A 38 3.08 0.39 -11.81
C TYR A 38 4.43 -0.34 -11.87
N LEU A 39 4.62 -1.38 -11.05
CA LEU A 39 5.85 -2.17 -11.03
C LEU A 39 6.08 -2.93 -12.35
N CYS A 40 5.05 -3.49 -12.97
CA CYS A 40 5.13 -4.10 -14.30
C CYS A 40 5.52 -3.14 -15.42
N ARG A 41 5.36 -1.81 -15.22
CA ARG A 41 5.83 -0.80 -16.19
C ARG A 41 7.30 -0.44 -15.97
N MET A 42 7.83 -0.69 -14.77
CA MET A 42 9.23 -0.44 -14.43
C MET A 42 10.12 -1.63 -14.75
N ILE A 43 9.58 -2.84 -14.62
CA ILE A 43 10.30 -4.09 -14.84
C ILE A 43 9.65 -4.82 -16.01
N ASP A 44 10.44 -5.11 -17.04
CA ASP A 44 10.01 -5.82 -18.26
C ASP A 44 9.87 -7.34 -18.05
N ASP A 45 9.55 -7.77 -16.82
CA ASP A 45 9.33 -9.15 -16.42
C ASP A 45 8.23 -9.23 -15.35
N SER A 46 7.17 -9.98 -15.63
CA SER A 46 5.98 -10.05 -14.78
C SER A 46 6.19 -10.85 -13.50
N GLU A 47 7.11 -11.82 -13.50
CA GLU A 47 7.42 -12.61 -12.30
C GLU A 47 8.25 -11.77 -11.33
N SER A 48 9.31 -11.11 -11.81
CA SER A 48 10.09 -10.15 -11.03
C SER A 48 9.23 -9.02 -10.46
N ALA A 49 8.19 -8.57 -11.18
CA ALA A 49 7.25 -7.58 -10.67
C ALA A 49 6.38 -8.10 -9.51
N LYS A 50 6.05 -9.40 -9.47
CA LYS A 50 5.32 -10.01 -8.35
C LYS A 50 6.20 -10.12 -7.11
N ASP A 51 7.46 -10.50 -7.28
CA ASP A 51 8.43 -10.57 -6.18
C ASP A 51 8.68 -9.19 -5.60
N LEU A 52 8.91 -8.19 -6.47
CA LEU A 52 9.07 -6.80 -6.03
C LEU A 52 7.81 -6.26 -5.33
N LEU A 53 6.61 -6.64 -5.79
CA LEU A 53 5.37 -6.27 -5.12
C LEU A 53 5.36 -6.78 -3.67
N GLN A 54 5.77 -8.03 -3.43
CA GLN A 54 5.84 -8.57 -2.07
C GLN A 54 6.82 -7.79 -1.20
N ASP A 55 8.01 -7.49 -1.71
CA ASP A 55 9.01 -6.70 -0.99
C ASP A 55 8.51 -5.29 -0.66
N VAL A 56 7.80 -4.65 -1.59
CA VAL A 56 7.18 -3.34 -1.38
C VAL A 56 6.12 -3.42 -0.29
N LEU A 57 5.27 -4.45 -0.30
CA LEU A 57 4.25 -4.64 0.74
C LEU A 57 4.88 -4.82 2.13
N VAL A 58 5.99 -5.56 2.24
CA VAL A 58 6.74 -5.70 3.49
C VAL A 58 7.33 -4.36 3.94
N LYS A 59 7.92 -3.58 3.03
CA LYS A 59 8.43 -2.23 3.34
C LYS A 59 7.32 -1.29 3.80
N VAL A 60 6.17 -1.31 3.14
CA VAL A 60 5.01 -0.51 3.49
C VAL A 60 4.50 -0.89 4.87
N LEU A 61 4.39 -2.19 5.18
CA LEU A 61 4.01 -2.69 6.50
C LEU A 61 4.95 -2.16 7.61
N GLN A 62 6.26 -2.20 7.37
CA GLN A 62 7.27 -1.69 8.33
C GLN A 62 7.27 -0.16 8.45
N ALA A 63 6.91 0.55 7.39
CA ALA A 63 6.90 2.01 7.35
C ALA A 63 5.57 2.61 7.85
N LEU A 64 4.47 1.85 7.82
CA LEU A 64 3.12 2.31 8.17
C LEU A 64 3.02 2.91 9.60
N PRO A 65 3.71 2.40 10.64
CA PRO A 65 3.72 3.05 11.96
C PRO A 65 4.31 4.46 11.98
N LYS A 66 5.15 4.80 10.98
CA LYS A 66 5.75 6.13 10.83
C LYS A 66 4.92 7.04 9.93
N TYR A 67 3.89 6.51 9.27
CA TYR A 67 2.99 7.31 8.46
C TYR A 67 2.31 8.39 9.33
N ARG A 68 2.13 9.56 8.72
CA ARG A 68 1.42 10.70 9.27
C ARG A 68 0.40 11.12 8.23
N GLU A 69 -0.84 11.37 8.64
CA GLU A 69 -1.98 11.75 7.78
C GLU A 69 -1.85 13.15 7.14
N GLN A 70 -0.63 13.60 6.88
CA GLN A 70 -0.33 14.89 6.25
C GLN A 70 -0.46 14.84 4.72
N GLN A 71 -0.53 13.63 4.14
CA GLN A 71 -0.77 13.39 2.73
C GLN A 71 -1.70 12.19 2.56
N LYS A 72 -2.31 12.01 1.38
CA LYS A 72 -3.13 10.83 1.10
C LYS A 72 -2.29 9.56 1.18
N PHE A 73 -2.85 8.49 1.75
CA PHE A 73 -2.18 7.19 1.86
C PHE A 73 -1.69 6.69 0.50
N SER A 74 -2.53 6.80 -0.53
CA SER A 74 -2.16 6.46 -1.91
C SER A 74 -0.89 7.18 -2.38
N SER A 75 -0.74 8.48 -2.08
CA SER A 75 0.42 9.27 -2.51
C SER A 75 1.68 8.84 -1.77
N TRP A 76 1.57 8.65 -0.45
CA TRP A 76 2.67 8.14 0.38
C TRP A 76 3.13 6.74 -0.06
N LEU A 77 2.17 5.87 -0.39
CA LEU A 77 2.40 4.50 -0.84
C LEU A 77 3.24 4.45 -2.12
N PHE A 78 2.88 5.24 -3.14
CA PHE A 78 3.67 5.34 -4.37
C PHE A 78 5.03 6.02 -4.12
N SER A 79 5.13 6.98 -3.21
CA SER A 79 6.42 7.60 -2.84
C SER A 79 7.36 6.65 -2.09
N THR A 80 6.83 5.63 -1.41
CA THR A 80 7.62 4.63 -0.66
C THR A 80 8.03 3.45 -1.54
N THR A 81 7.38 3.31 -2.71
CA THR A 81 7.70 2.30 -3.71
C THR A 81 8.91 2.77 -4.54
N PRO A 82 9.92 1.92 -4.75
CA PRO A 82 11.11 2.27 -5.53
C PRO A 82 10.80 2.54 -7.01
#